data_AF-A0A3N6NNU1-F1
#
_entry.id   AF-A0A3N6NNU1-F1
#
_cell.length_a   1.000
_cell.length_b   1.000
_cell.length_c   1.000
_cell.angle_alpha   90.00
_cell.angle_beta   90.00
_cell.angle_gamma   90.00
#
_symmetry.space_group_name_H-M   'P 1'
#
loop_
_entity.id
_entity.type
_entity.pdbx_description
1 polymer ?
#
loop_
_entity_poly.entity_id
_entity_poly.type
_entity_poly.pdbx_seq_one_letter_code
_entity_poly.pdbx_strand_id
1 'polypeptide(L)'
;KIELDHTGLENGLPINYPELTAVGSSARTIIEINKENSNIADLLSSKPSGISYDLSARLHPEGDTSKVGLVLDDSGFDLGLRVEVPLDIQLSEIELEQDLGLELTSMEQVESADLILITENGFPLDLVLQAYFLDEQGAVQDSLFDGPAQLLSAASVDQNGRVSESSSSTLDIALTAERWYRLQNSAEIRIKAEIATPIRVQYLSNFTMITISRSN
;
A
#
# COMPACT_ATOMS: atom_id res chain seq x y z
N LYS A 1 -3.27 -12.94 -23.61
CA LYS A 1 -3.79 -13.80 -22.54
C LYS A 1 -2.57 -14.52 -21.96
N ILE A 2 -2.20 -14.22 -20.72
CA ILE A 2 -1.13 -14.93 -20.01
C ILE A 2 -1.82 -16.04 -19.23
N GLU A 3 -1.37 -17.27 -19.39
CA GLU A 3 -1.91 -18.42 -18.67
C GLU A 3 -1.06 -18.66 -17.42
N LEU A 4 -1.73 -19.03 -16.32
CA LEU A 4 -1.03 -19.42 -15.11
C LEU A 4 -0.31 -20.73 -15.40
N ASP A 5 1.02 -20.68 -15.31
CA ASP A 5 1.88 -21.84 -15.34
C ASP A 5 2.28 -22.15 -13.89
N HIS A 6 1.88 -23.32 -13.40
CA HIS A 6 2.14 -23.76 -12.03
C HIS A 6 2.66 -25.19 -12.07
N THR A 7 3.77 -25.40 -11.38
CA THR A 7 4.39 -26.71 -11.28
C THR A 7 3.48 -27.65 -10.48
N GLY A 8 2.73 -28.49 -11.19
CA GLY A 8 1.86 -29.52 -10.60
C GLY A 8 0.38 -29.40 -10.95
N LEU A 9 -0.11 -28.25 -11.41
CA LEU A 9 -1.50 -28.13 -11.89
C LEU A 9 -1.71 -28.79 -13.26
N GLU A 10 -0.65 -28.90 -14.07
CA GLU A 10 -0.71 -29.42 -15.45
C GLU A 10 -1.21 -30.87 -15.55
N ASN A 11 -0.95 -31.70 -14.53
CA ASN A 11 -1.34 -33.11 -14.50
C ASN A 11 -2.62 -33.38 -13.67
N GLY A 12 -3.26 -32.32 -13.18
CA GLY A 12 -4.36 -32.41 -12.22
C GLY A 12 -3.86 -32.67 -10.79
N LEU A 13 -4.62 -32.19 -9.80
CA LEU A 13 -4.28 -32.32 -8.38
C LEU A 13 -5.28 -33.23 -7.66
N PRO A 14 -4.79 -34.15 -6.79
CA PRO A 14 -5.69 -34.90 -5.92
C PRO A 14 -6.35 -33.95 -4.92
N ILE A 15 -7.67 -34.05 -4.80
CA ILE A 15 -8.47 -33.30 -3.83
C ILE A 15 -8.84 -34.25 -2.69
N ASN A 16 -8.62 -33.82 -1.45
CA ASN A 16 -9.07 -34.52 -0.26
C ASN A 16 -10.60 -34.63 -0.24
N TYR A 17 -11.10 -35.80 0.13
CA TYR A 17 -12.52 -36.09 0.24
C TYR A 17 -12.81 -36.77 1.59
N PRO A 18 -14.00 -36.59 2.19
CA PRO A 18 -14.35 -37.27 3.44
C PRO A 18 -14.47 -38.78 3.23
N GLU A 19 -14.11 -39.57 4.24
CA GLU A 19 -14.27 -41.02 4.20
C GLU A 19 -15.76 -41.43 4.21
N LEU A 20 -16.09 -42.58 3.63
CA LEU A 20 -17.46 -43.11 3.52
C LEU A 20 -18.17 -43.25 4.88
N THR A 21 -17.41 -43.45 5.96
CA THR A 21 -17.90 -43.62 7.33
C THR A 21 -18.08 -42.30 8.09
N ALA A 22 -17.59 -41.17 7.54
CA ALA A 22 -17.58 -39.86 8.18
C ALA A 22 -18.79 -39.01 7.73
N VAL A 23 -20.00 -39.46 8.09
CA VAL A 23 -21.25 -38.74 7.80
C VAL A 23 -21.29 -37.38 8.49
N GLY A 24 -21.67 -36.32 7.75
CA GLY A 24 -21.63 -34.93 8.22
C GLY A 24 -20.25 -34.26 8.18
N SER A 25 -19.18 -34.99 7.81
CA SER A 25 -17.83 -34.45 7.76
C SER A 25 -17.45 -33.92 6.38
N SER A 26 -16.39 -33.13 6.37
CA SER A 26 -15.82 -32.50 5.19
C SER A 26 -14.31 -32.61 5.19
N ALA A 27 -13.73 -32.58 3.99
CA ALA A 27 -12.30 -32.57 3.80
C ALA A 27 -11.91 -31.32 3.02
N ARG A 28 -10.79 -30.69 3.38
CA ARG A 28 -10.29 -29.47 2.73
C ARG A 28 -9.01 -29.76 1.97
N THR A 29 -8.88 -29.17 0.79
CA THR A 29 -7.61 -29.13 0.04
C THR A 29 -7.18 -27.67 -0.09
N ILE A 30 -5.90 -27.38 0.14
CA ILE A 30 -5.32 -26.05 -0.05
C ILE A 30 -4.24 -26.19 -1.11
N ILE A 31 -4.33 -25.35 -2.14
CA ILE A 31 -3.34 -25.26 -3.21
C ILE A 31 -2.71 -23.88 -3.09
N GLU A 32 -1.41 -23.83 -2.79
CA GLU A 32 -0.67 -22.58 -2.70
C GLU A 32 0.03 -22.29 -4.03
N ILE A 33 -0.21 -21.10 -4.56
CA ILE A 33 0.37 -20.59 -5.80
C ILE A 33 1.17 -19.35 -5.43
N ASN A 34 2.47 -19.36 -5.68
CA ASN A 34 3.40 -18.30 -5.34
C ASN A 34 4.46 -18.14 -6.44
N LYS A 35 5.36 -17.16 -6.29
CA LYS A 35 6.41 -16.87 -7.26
C LYS A 35 7.45 -18.01 -7.38
N GLU A 36 7.54 -18.87 -6.37
CA GLU A 36 8.46 -20.00 -6.32
C GLU A 36 7.96 -21.19 -7.13
N ASN A 37 6.63 -21.36 -7.27
CA ASN A 37 6.02 -22.51 -7.93
C ASN A 37 5.15 -22.16 -9.16
N SER A 38 5.13 -20.88 -9.56
CA SER A 38 4.35 -20.43 -10.70
C SER A 38 4.83 -19.12 -11.31
N ASN A 39 4.33 -18.80 -12.50
CA ASN A 39 4.50 -17.50 -13.16
C ASN A 39 3.53 -16.41 -12.65
N ILE A 40 2.92 -16.57 -11.47
CA ILE A 40 1.90 -15.65 -10.95
C ILE A 40 2.39 -14.20 -10.87
N ALA A 41 3.67 -13.98 -10.60
CA ALA A 41 4.27 -12.64 -10.56
C ALA A 41 4.20 -11.91 -11.92
N ASP A 42 4.50 -12.63 -13.01
CA ASP A 42 4.44 -12.07 -14.37
C ASP A 42 2.99 -11.82 -14.78
N LEU A 43 2.10 -12.75 -14.43
CA LEU A 43 0.66 -12.62 -14.69
C LEU A 43 0.09 -11.38 -13.99
N LEU A 44 0.39 -11.15 -12.72
CA LEU A 44 -0.07 -9.98 -11.97
C LEU A 44 0.59 -8.69 -12.47
N SER A 45 1.87 -8.73 -12.86
CA SER A 45 2.61 -7.58 -13.41
C SER A 45 2.01 -7.08 -14.73
N SER A 46 1.31 -7.94 -15.47
CA SER A 46 0.57 -7.55 -16.69
C SER A 46 -0.69 -6.71 -16.43
N LYS A 47 -1.04 -6.46 -15.16
CA LYS A 47 -2.24 -5.71 -14.73
C LYS A 47 -3.52 -6.25 -15.36
N PRO A 48 -3.85 -7.54 -15.15
CA PRO A 48 -5.01 -8.15 -15.78
C PRO A 48 -6.30 -7.48 -15.27
N SER A 49 -7.24 -7.25 -16.17
CA SER A 49 -8.57 -6.70 -15.83
C SER A 49 -9.52 -7.76 -15.26
N GLY A 50 -9.13 -9.03 -15.25
CA GLY A 50 -9.92 -10.14 -14.71
C GLY A 50 -9.19 -11.49 -14.84
N ILE A 51 -9.63 -12.45 -14.02
CA ILE A 51 -9.13 -13.82 -14.02
C ILE A 51 -10.29 -14.73 -14.43
N SER A 52 -10.05 -15.60 -15.41
CA SER A 52 -11.00 -16.64 -15.83
C SER A 52 -10.44 -18.01 -15.44
N TYR A 53 -11.29 -18.88 -14.91
CA TYR A 53 -10.94 -20.23 -14.48
C TYR A 53 -11.90 -21.24 -15.12
N ASP A 54 -11.36 -22.42 -15.44
CA ASP A 54 -12.11 -23.59 -15.89
C ASP A 54 -11.69 -24.76 -14.99
N LEU A 55 -12.67 -25.41 -14.37
CA LEU A 55 -12.44 -26.52 -13.45
C LEU A 55 -13.09 -27.78 -14.01
N SER A 56 -12.28 -28.81 -14.18
CA SER A 56 -12.72 -30.15 -14.54
C SER A 56 -12.30 -31.14 -13.45
N ALA A 57 -13.27 -31.84 -12.87
CA ALA A 57 -13.03 -32.90 -11.89
C ALA A 57 -13.18 -34.28 -12.54
N ARG A 58 -12.28 -35.22 -12.17
CA ARG A 58 -12.36 -36.61 -12.61
C ARG A 58 -12.46 -37.51 -11.38
N LEU A 59 -13.53 -38.29 -11.30
CA LEU A 59 -13.68 -39.34 -10.29
C LEU A 59 -12.94 -40.59 -10.78
N HIS A 60 -12.16 -41.22 -9.89
CA HIS A 60 -11.36 -42.41 -10.19
C HIS A 60 -10.50 -42.26 -11.46
N PRO A 61 -9.53 -41.32 -11.48
CA PRO A 61 -8.70 -41.08 -12.66
C PRO A 61 -7.94 -42.32 -13.15
N GLU A 62 -7.63 -43.27 -12.25
CA GLU A 62 -6.94 -44.53 -12.53
C GLU A 62 -7.86 -45.66 -13.05
N GLY A 63 -9.19 -45.43 -13.11
CA GLY A 63 -10.15 -46.41 -13.61
C GLY A 63 -10.37 -47.64 -12.70
N ASP A 64 -9.97 -47.56 -11.42
CA ASP A 64 -10.17 -48.63 -10.44
C ASP A 64 -11.65 -48.76 -10.05
N THR A 65 -12.33 -49.75 -10.64
CA THR A 65 -13.75 -50.04 -10.39
C THR A 65 -14.03 -50.68 -9.02
N SER A 66 -12.99 -51.00 -8.24
CA SER A 66 -13.16 -51.53 -6.88
C SER A 66 -13.49 -50.45 -5.84
N LYS A 67 -13.27 -49.18 -6.19
CA LYS A 67 -13.59 -48.01 -5.35
C LYS A 67 -14.95 -47.44 -5.77
N VAL A 68 -15.88 -47.39 -4.82
CA VAL A 68 -17.19 -46.77 -5.04
C VAL A 68 -17.05 -45.27 -4.79
N GLY A 69 -17.22 -44.48 -5.85
CA GLY A 69 -17.42 -43.03 -5.72
C GLY A 69 -18.83 -42.76 -5.26
N LEU A 70 -18.99 -42.34 -4.01
CA LEU A 70 -20.28 -41.95 -3.49
C LEU A 70 -20.37 -40.42 -3.52
N VAL A 71 -21.27 -39.90 -4.35
CA VAL A 71 -21.72 -38.51 -4.36
C VAL A 71 -23.21 -38.57 -4.07
N LEU A 72 -23.63 -38.04 -2.91
CA LEU A 72 -25.02 -38.00 -2.49
C LEU A 72 -25.67 -36.69 -2.95
N ASP A 73 -27.00 -36.63 -2.93
CA ASP A 73 -27.76 -35.44 -3.34
C ASP A 73 -27.49 -34.20 -2.45
N ASP A 74 -26.97 -34.40 -1.24
CA ASP A 74 -26.56 -33.38 -0.27
C ASP A 74 -25.06 -33.00 -0.37
N SER A 75 -24.30 -33.65 -1.26
CA SER A 75 -22.86 -33.46 -1.38
C SER A 75 -22.54 -32.19 -2.17
N GLY A 76 -21.86 -31.24 -1.53
CA GLY A 76 -21.46 -29.98 -2.13
C GLY A 76 -19.95 -29.89 -2.38
N PHE A 77 -19.56 -29.15 -3.42
CA PHE A 77 -18.19 -28.71 -3.64
C PHE A 77 -18.15 -27.19 -3.55
N ASP A 78 -17.32 -26.66 -2.64
CA ASP A 78 -17.10 -25.22 -2.47
C ASP A 78 -15.68 -24.87 -2.90
N LEU A 79 -15.57 -23.91 -3.82
CA LEU A 79 -14.30 -23.38 -4.30
C LEU A 79 -14.15 -21.92 -3.86
N GLY A 80 -13.22 -21.67 -2.94
CA GLY A 80 -12.78 -20.32 -2.59
C GLY A 80 -11.46 -19.98 -3.26
N LEU A 81 -11.39 -18.85 -3.97
CA LEU A 81 -10.13 -18.26 -4.42
C LEU A 81 -9.71 -17.15 -3.46
N ARG A 82 -8.48 -17.21 -2.94
CA ARG A 82 -7.87 -16.12 -2.18
C ARG A 82 -6.67 -15.60 -2.95
N VAL A 83 -6.65 -14.30 -3.19
CA VAL A 83 -5.50 -13.61 -3.82
C VAL A 83 -4.93 -12.65 -2.79
N GLU A 84 -3.66 -12.86 -2.43
CA GLU A 84 -2.90 -11.94 -1.58
C GLU A 84 -1.92 -11.19 -2.49
N VAL A 85 -2.20 -9.91 -2.72
CA VAL A 85 -1.30 -9.04 -3.49
C VAL A 85 -0.54 -8.18 -2.49
N PRO A 86 0.76 -8.43 -2.27
CA PRO A 86 1.58 -7.50 -1.51
C PRO A 86 1.72 -6.21 -2.31
N LEU A 87 1.22 -5.11 -1.76
CA LEU A 87 1.49 -3.77 -2.28
C LEU A 87 2.88 -3.36 -1.79
N ASP A 88 3.91 -3.67 -2.58
CA ASP A 88 5.26 -3.13 -2.41
C ASP A 88 5.34 -1.78 -3.15
N ILE A 89 5.03 -0.69 -2.46
CA ILE A 89 5.12 0.66 -3.03
C ILE A 89 6.51 1.23 -2.71
N GLN A 90 7.25 1.60 -3.77
CA GLN A 90 8.45 2.43 -3.67
C GLN A 90 8.13 3.75 -4.36
N LEU A 91 8.09 4.84 -3.59
CA LEU A 91 7.89 6.19 -4.10
C LEU A 91 9.26 6.83 -4.21
N SER A 92 9.62 7.25 -5.41
CA SER A 92 10.82 8.03 -5.70
C SER A 92 10.40 9.27 -6.47
N GLU A 93 10.93 10.43 -6.08
CA GLU A 93 10.80 11.69 -6.81
C GLU A 93 9.34 12.17 -6.95
N ILE A 94 8.52 12.01 -5.90
CA ILE A 94 7.20 12.66 -5.87
C ILE A 94 7.38 14.08 -5.37
N GLU A 95 7.09 15.04 -6.25
CA GLU A 95 6.97 16.44 -5.89
C GLU A 95 5.49 16.81 -5.72
N LEU A 96 5.17 17.36 -4.55
CA LEU A 96 3.88 17.99 -4.26
C LEU A 96 4.09 19.50 -4.19
N GLU A 97 3.30 20.25 -4.95
CA GLU A 97 3.28 21.71 -4.91
C GLU A 97 1.87 22.18 -4.52
N GLN A 98 1.79 23.05 -3.51
CA GLN A 98 0.54 23.63 -3.04
C GLN A 98 0.70 25.12 -2.75
N ASP A 99 -0.21 25.93 -3.30
CA ASP A 99 -0.29 27.37 -3.04
C ASP A 99 -1.38 27.66 -2.00
N LEU A 100 -1.04 28.48 -1.01
CA LEU A 100 -1.92 28.93 0.06
C LEU A 100 -1.97 30.46 0.07
N GLY A 101 -3.18 31.02 0.15
CA GLY A 101 -3.35 32.47 0.31
C GLY A 101 -2.79 32.94 1.66
N LEU A 102 -2.07 34.05 1.63
CA LEU A 102 -1.46 34.67 2.79
C LEU A 102 -2.04 36.07 3.00
N GLU A 103 -2.72 36.26 4.13
CA GLU A 103 -3.18 37.58 4.57
C GLU A 103 -2.40 38.00 5.81
N LEU A 104 -1.39 38.86 5.62
CA LEU A 104 -0.68 39.48 6.74
C LEU A 104 -1.38 40.78 7.14
N THR A 105 -1.89 40.84 8.36
CA THR A 105 -2.44 42.07 8.92
C THR A 105 -1.30 43.08 9.11
N SER A 106 -1.48 44.31 8.64
CA SER A 106 -0.47 45.37 8.76
C SER A 106 -0.18 45.68 10.24
N MET A 107 0.91 45.14 10.78
CA MET A 107 1.44 45.50 12.08
C MET A 107 2.51 46.58 11.88
N GLU A 108 2.26 47.78 12.39
CA GLU A 108 3.11 48.96 12.12
C GLU A 108 4.51 48.88 12.75
N GLN A 109 4.80 47.90 13.61
CA GLN A 109 6.13 47.70 14.21
C GLN A 109 6.27 46.25 14.71
N VAL A 110 6.92 45.40 13.92
CA VAL A 110 7.38 44.07 14.37
C VAL A 110 8.89 44.16 14.53
N GLU A 111 9.38 44.13 15.77
CA GLU A 111 10.82 44.13 16.07
C GLU A 111 11.46 42.76 15.77
N SER A 112 10.71 41.68 16.02
CA SER A 112 11.05 40.30 15.67
C SER A 112 9.79 39.44 15.73
N ALA A 113 9.69 38.44 14.85
CA ALA A 113 8.66 37.42 14.94
C ALA A 113 9.30 36.04 14.78
N ASP A 114 8.73 35.02 15.43
CA ASP A 114 9.13 33.64 15.24
C ASP A 114 8.01 32.90 14.51
N LEU A 115 8.37 32.22 13.44
CA LEU A 115 7.48 31.28 12.78
C LEU A 115 7.79 29.88 13.32
N ILE A 116 6.79 29.29 13.98
CA ILE A 116 6.89 27.92 14.51
C ILE A 116 6.17 27.00 13.53
N LEU A 117 6.93 26.09 12.93
CA LEU A 117 6.39 25.05 12.07
C LEU A 117 6.44 23.71 12.81
N ILE A 118 5.26 23.13 13.03
CA ILE A 118 5.12 21.79 13.63
C ILE A 118 4.67 20.84 12.52
N THR A 119 5.44 19.79 12.29
CA THR A 119 5.14 18.76 11.30
C THR A 119 5.10 17.39 11.98
N GLU A 120 4.14 16.56 11.58
CA GLU A 120 3.98 15.20 12.07
C GLU A 120 3.87 14.25 10.89
N ASN A 121 4.65 13.17 10.92
CA ASN A 121 4.68 12.15 9.89
C ASN A 121 4.29 10.80 10.49
N GLY A 122 3.08 10.36 10.17
CA GLY A 122 2.59 9.02 10.51
C GLY A 122 2.92 7.96 9.48
N PHE A 123 3.62 8.32 8.40
CA PHE A 123 3.96 7.42 7.30
C PHE A 123 5.48 7.16 7.25
N PRO A 124 5.92 5.99 6.77
CA PRO A 124 7.34 5.67 6.62
C PRO A 124 7.95 6.32 5.38
N LEU A 125 7.76 7.64 5.23
CA LEU A 125 8.20 8.45 4.09
C LEU A 125 9.19 9.51 4.57
N ASP A 126 10.25 9.75 3.83
CA ASP A 126 11.08 10.94 3.95
C ASP A 126 10.37 12.12 3.30
N LEU A 127 10.39 13.28 3.96
CA LEU A 127 9.79 14.50 3.45
C LEU A 127 10.78 15.67 3.56
N VAL A 128 11.20 16.17 2.41
CA VAL A 128 11.97 17.41 2.27
C VAL A 128 10.98 18.51 1.90
N LEU A 129 10.99 19.62 2.63
CA LEU A 129 10.05 20.71 2.41
C LEU A 129 10.79 22.01 2.18
N GLN A 130 10.23 22.81 1.28
CA GLN A 130 10.60 24.19 1.08
C GLN A 130 9.34 25.02 0.88
N ALA A 131 9.30 26.23 1.42
CA ALA A 131 8.22 27.16 1.16
C ALA A 131 8.76 28.47 0.58
N TYR A 132 8.01 29.07 -0.33
CA TYR A 132 8.34 30.32 -1.00
C TYR A 132 7.21 31.32 -0.77
N PHE A 133 7.56 32.54 -0.37
CA PHE A 133 6.63 33.63 -0.22
C PHE A 133 6.57 34.40 -1.54
N LEU A 134 5.37 34.57 -2.10
CA LEU A 134 5.13 35.10 -3.43
C LEU A 134 4.28 36.37 -3.35
N ASP A 135 4.54 37.35 -4.21
CA ASP A 135 3.63 38.49 -4.42
C ASP A 135 2.42 38.12 -5.31
N GLU A 136 1.50 39.07 -5.51
CA GLU A 136 0.31 38.88 -6.37
C GLU A 136 0.65 38.57 -7.85
N GLN A 137 1.88 38.82 -8.29
CA GLN A 137 2.35 38.51 -9.63
C GLN A 137 3.10 37.17 -9.69
N GLY A 138 3.21 36.45 -8.57
CA GLY A 138 3.91 35.17 -8.44
C GLY A 138 5.43 35.29 -8.36
N ALA A 139 5.98 36.48 -8.07
CA ALA A 139 7.41 36.65 -7.88
C ALA A 139 7.82 36.32 -6.44
N VAL A 140 8.91 35.55 -6.29
CA VAL A 140 9.44 35.13 -4.99
C VAL A 140 10.02 36.34 -4.25
N GLN A 141 9.42 36.67 -3.11
CA GLN A 141 9.89 37.71 -2.20
C GLN A 141 10.90 37.16 -1.19
N ASP A 142 10.68 35.93 -0.71
CA ASP A 142 11.54 35.25 0.25
C ASP A 142 11.35 33.72 0.19
N SER A 143 12.29 32.97 0.76
CA SER A 143 12.20 31.51 0.90
C SER A 143 12.25 31.17 2.38
N LEU A 144 11.48 30.17 2.81
CA LEU A 144 11.43 29.76 4.21
C LEU A 144 12.80 29.27 4.72
N PHE A 145 13.52 28.57 3.85
CA PHE A 145 14.88 28.08 4.09
C PHE A 145 15.84 28.60 3.01
N ASP A 146 17.12 28.80 3.37
CA ASP A 146 18.20 29.17 2.43
C ASP A 146 18.50 28.06 1.38
N GLY A 147 17.95 26.86 1.59
CA GLY A 147 17.96 25.73 0.67
C GLY A 147 16.96 24.66 1.15
N PRO A 148 16.69 23.59 0.37
CA PRO A 148 15.77 22.53 0.80
C PRO A 148 16.17 21.99 2.17
N ALA A 149 15.25 22.04 3.13
CA ALA A 149 15.48 21.53 4.47
C ALA A 149 14.79 20.18 4.63
N GLN A 150 15.55 19.17 5.05
CA GLN A 150 14.97 17.90 5.49
C GLN A 150 14.31 18.15 6.86
N LEU A 151 12.99 18.32 6.85
CA LEU A 151 12.22 18.61 8.06
C LEU A 151 11.78 17.34 8.77
N LEU A 152 11.53 16.27 8.03
CA LEU A 152 11.05 15.00 8.56
C LEU A 152 11.88 13.85 7.99
N SER A 153 12.59 13.15 8.87
CA SER A 153 13.13 11.82 8.59
C SER A 153 11.99 10.79 8.67
N ALA A 154 12.05 9.75 7.84
CA ALA A 154 11.06 8.69 7.86
C ALA A 154 10.89 8.09 9.25
N ALA A 155 9.63 7.80 9.57
CA ALA A 155 9.28 7.08 10.79
C ALA A 155 10.01 5.72 10.84
N SER A 156 10.51 5.36 12.02
CA SER A 156 11.15 4.05 12.22
C SER A 156 10.15 2.93 11.91
N VAL A 157 10.56 1.95 11.12
CA VAL A 157 9.74 0.80 10.76
C VAL A 157 10.26 -0.49 11.42
N ASP A 158 9.35 -1.38 11.79
CA ASP A 158 9.68 -2.71 12.29
C ASP A 158 10.17 -3.64 11.15
N GLN A 159 10.53 -4.87 11.49
CA GLN A 159 11.00 -5.89 10.53
C GLN A 159 9.97 -6.24 9.45
N ASN A 160 8.71 -5.84 9.63
CA ASN A 160 7.60 -6.07 8.70
C ASN A 160 7.23 -4.80 7.91
N GLY A 161 8.04 -3.73 7.99
CA GLY A 161 7.80 -2.48 7.28
C GLY A 161 6.64 -1.66 7.85
N ARG A 162 6.22 -1.90 9.09
CA ARG A 162 5.18 -1.13 9.79
C ARG A 162 5.80 -0.04 10.64
N VAL A 163 5.21 1.15 10.62
CA VAL A 163 5.61 2.28 11.46
C VAL A 163 5.53 1.88 12.93
N SER A 164 6.66 1.93 13.64
CA SER A 164 6.73 1.65 15.07
C SER A 164 6.51 2.89 15.93
N GLU A 165 6.95 4.06 15.45
CA GLU A 165 6.79 5.37 16.10
C GLU A 165 6.66 6.47 15.03
N SER A 166 5.66 7.36 15.15
CA SER A 166 5.55 8.55 14.30
C SER A 166 6.75 9.47 14.51
N SER A 167 7.24 10.12 13.45
CA SER A 167 8.25 11.17 13.59
C SER A 167 7.58 12.55 13.62
N SER A 168 8.03 13.43 14.51
CA SER A 168 7.60 14.82 14.57
C SER A 168 8.81 15.75 14.60
N SER A 169 8.63 16.93 14.02
CA SER A 169 9.67 17.96 13.95
C SER A 169 9.05 19.32 14.19
N THR A 170 9.62 20.05 15.13
CA THR A 170 9.31 21.44 15.41
C THR A 170 10.49 22.28 14.97
N LEU A 171 10.23 23.26 14.12
CA LEU A 171 11.24 24.19 13.67
C LEU A 171 10.84 25.62 13.99
N ASP A 172 11.74 26.31 14.67
CA ASP A 172 11.63 27.73 15.01
C ASP A 172 12.44 28.56 14.01
N ILE A 173 11.76 29.40 13.25
CA ILE A 173 12.37 30.24 12.22
C ILE A 173 12.25 31.69 12.66
N ALA A 174 13.38 32.28 13.01
CA ALA A 174 13.44 33.70 13.33
C ALA A 174 13.21 34.56 12.08
N LEU A 175 12.19 35.41 12.13
CA LEU A 175 11.92 36.45 11.16
C LEU A 175 12.53 37.76 11.68
N THR A 176 13.70 38.11 11.13
CA THR A 176 14.30 39.43 11.37
C THR A 176 13.40 40.53 10.82
N ALA A 177 13.54 41.76 11.33
CA ALA A 177 12.77 42.91 10.85
C ALA A 177 12.88 43.13 9.33
N GLU A 178 14.07 42.87 8.75
CA GLU A 178 14.29 42.95 7.30
C GLU A 178 13.48 41.89 6.53
N ARG A 179 13.45 40.66 7.06
CA ARG A 179 12.67 39.55 6.47
C ARG A 179 11.19 39.82 6.58
N TRP A 180 10.72 40.28 7.74
CA TRP A 180 9.35 40.70 7.96
C TRP A 180 8.90 41.74 6.92
N TYR A 181 9.72 42.78 6.67
CA TYR A 181 9.39 43.81 5.70
C TYR A 181 9.26 43.28 4.26
N ARG A 182 10.06 42.28 3.86
CA ARG A 182 9.91 41.62 2.56
C ARG A 182 8.61 40.81 2.47
N LEU A 183 8.25 40.12 3.56
CA LEU A 183 7.04 39.30 3.62
C LEU A 183 5.75 40.13 3.57
N GLN A 184 5.76 41.40 3.99
CA GLN A 184 4.58 42.28 3.94
C GLN A 184 3.98 42.44 2.54
N ASN A 185 4.77 42.25 1.47
CA ASN A 185 4.30 42.32 0.10
C ASN A 185 3.92 40.95 -0.49
N SER A 186 3.95 39.89 0.33
CA SER A 186 3.59 38.54 -0.11
C SER A 186 2.08 38.32 0.04
N ALA A 187 1.47 37.77 -1.01
CA ALA A 187 0.06 37.42 -1.07
C ALA A 187 -0.17 35.90 -1.00
N GLU A 188 0.86 35.09 -1.30
CA GLU A 188 0.76 33.63 -1.33
C GLU A 188 2.00 32.96 -0.71
N ILE A 189 1.79 31.77 -0.17
CA ILE A 189 2.86 30.84 0.20
C ILE A 189 2.75 29.61 -0.68
N ARG A 190 3.80 29.35 -1.46
CA ARG A 190 3.97 28.12 -2.22
C ARG A 190 4.78 27.12 -1.43
N ILE A 191 4.18 26.00 -1.08
CA ILE A 191 4.83 24.87 -0.40
C ILE A 191 5.20 23.84 -1.44
N LYS A 192 6.48 23.47 -1.47
CA LYS A 192 7.01 22.33 -2.23
C LYS A 192 7.46 21.25 -1.27
N ALA A 193 6.96 20.04 -1.46
CA ALA A 193 7.38 18.87 -0.71
C ALA A 193 7.90 17.80 -1.68
N GLU A 194 9.10 17.30 -1.41
CA GLU A 194 9.66 16.14 -2.07
C GLU A 194 9.50 14.94 -1.15
N ILE A 195 8.87 13.88 -1.66
CA ILE A 195 8.51 12.68 -0.91
C ILE A 195 9.31 11.50 -1.47
N ALA A 196 10.01 10.80 -0.58
CA ALA A 196 10.72 9.57 -0.91
C ALA A 196 10.39 8.48 0.12
N THR A 197 10.36 7.22 -0.32
CA THR A 197 10.35 6.07 0.60
C THR A 197 11.80 5.60 0.82
N PRO A 198 12.39 5.69 2.01
CA PRO A 198 13.70 5.10 2.26
C PRO A 198 13.67 3.57 2.32
N ILE A 199 12.48 2.99 2.61
CA ILE A 199 12.28 1.54 2.81
C ILE A 199 11.01 1.10 2.06
N ARG A 200 11.00 -0.16 1.61
CA ARG A 200 9.81 -0.80 1.02
C ARG A 200 8.70 -0.92 2.07
N VAL A 201 7.55 -0.33 1.81
CA VAL A 201 6.38 -0.43 2.70
C VAL A 201 5.54 -1.63 2.27
N GLN A 202 5.34 -2.60 3.17
CA GLN A 202 4.48 -3.77 2.91
C GLN A 202 3.11 -3.59 3.55
N TYR A 203 2.07 -3.51 2.73
CA TYR A 203 0.69 -3.62 3.20
C TYR A 203 0.19 -5.06 3.03
N LEU A 204 -0.24 -5.68 4.14
CA LEU A 204 -0.92 -6.99 4.15
C LEU A 204 -2.41 -6.78 4.44
N SER A 205 -3.28 -7.05 3.45
CA SER A 205 -4.72 -7.16 3.67
C SER A 205 -5.11 -8.63 3.88
N ASN A 206 -5.81 -8.93 4.98
CA ASN A 206 -6.10 -10.29 5.44
C ASN A 206 -7.51 -10.81 5.11
N PHE A 207 -7.60 -12.16 5.08
CA PHE A 207 -8.74 -13.10 5.22
C PHE A 207 -9.35 -13.73 3.94
N THR A 208 -9.47 -15.07 3.95
CA THR A 208 -10.70 -15.86 3.66
C THR A 208 -10.48 -17.38 3.79
N MET A 209 -11.24 -18.02 4.66
CA MET A 209 -11.27 -19.46 4.98
C MET A 209 -11.99 -20.28 3.90
N ILE A 210 -11.48 -21.46 3.53
CA ILE A 210 -12.26 -22.48 2.81
C ILE A 210 -12.70 -23.50 3.85
N THR A 211 -14.00 -23.68 4.00
CA THR A 211 -14.59 -24.73 4.84
C THR A 211 -15.40 -25.58 3.89
N ILE A 212 -14.97 -26.81 3.65
CA ILE A 212 -15.91 -27.80 3.12
C ILE A 212 -16.78 -28.19 4.32
N SER A 213 -18.07 -28.40 4.14
CA SER A 213 -18.97 -28.95 5.16
C SER A 213 -19.96 -29.88 4.46
N ARG A 214 -20.37 -30.94 5.15
CA ARG A 214 -21.48 -31.79 4.73
C ARG A 214 -22.69 -31.43 5.60
N SER A 215 -23.80 -31.08 4.97
CA SER A 215 -25.08 -30.85 5.62
C SER A 215 -25.84 -32.18 5.76
N ASN A 216 -26.72 -32.27 6.76
CA ASN A 216 -27.55 -33.44 7.11
C ASN A 216 -28.33 -34.05 5.94
#